data_AF-K1TND0-F1
#
_entry.id   AF-K1TND0-F1
#
_cell.length_a   1.000
_cell.length_b   1.000
_cell.length_c   1.000
_cell.angle_alpha   90.00
_cell.angle_beta   90.00
_cell.angle_gamma   90.00
#
_symmetry.space_group_name_H-M   'P 1'
#
loop_
_entity.id
_entity.type
_entity.pdbx_description
1 polymer ?
#
loop_
_entity_poly.entity_id
_entity_poly.type
_entity_poly.pdbx_seq_one_letter_code
_entity_poly.pdbx_strand_id
1 'polypeptide(L)' 'PNSMTSIGDYAFYKCANLHDITIPDSVTNIATDAFKDCNLLNTVYGTTGSYAETWAKTNGCKFVAQ' A
#
# COMPACT_ATOMS: atom_id res chain seq x y z
N PRO A 1 2.94 3.07 17.12
CA PRO A 1 4.33 2.88 16.64
C PRO A 1 4.49 3.54 15.27
N ASN A 2 4.96 4.79 15.26
CA ASN A 2 4.93 5.67 14.09
C ASN A 2 6.29 5.70 13.36
N SER A 3 7.05 4.60 13.45
CA SER A 3 8.39 4.49 12.86
C SER A 3 8.43 3.63 11.61
N MET A 4 7.29 3.16 11.11
CA MET A 4 7.25 2.41 9.86
C MET A 4 7.43 3.38 8.70
N THR A 5 8.66 3.47 8.21
CA THR A 5 9.03 4.31 7.07
C THR A 5 9.00 3.55 5.76
N SER A 6 8.99 2.22 5.79
CA SER A 6 8.99 1.39 4.60
C SER A 6 8.16 0.12 4.74
N ILE A 7 7.57 -0.30 3.61
CA ILE A 7 7.01 -1.64 3.40
C ILE A 7 8.00 -2.40 2.51
N GLY A 8 8.65 -3.42 3.08
CA GLY A 8 9.72 -4.16 2.42
C GLY A 8 9.24 -5.14 1.36
N ASP A 9 10.20 -5.72 0.64
CA ASP A 9 9.94 -6.75 -0.37
C ASP A 9 9.12 -7.91 0.21
N TYR A 10 8.12 -8.36 -0.54
CA TYR A 10 7.27 -9.50 -0.19
C TYR A 10 6.50 -9.38 1.14
N ALA A 11 6.37 -8.19 1.74
CA ALA A 11 5.72 -7.98 3.04
C ALA A 11 4.30 -8.56 3.14
N PHE A 12 3.54 -8.50 2.05
CA PHE A 12 2.19 -9.06 1.89
C PHE A 12 2.14 -10.09 0.75
N TYR A 13 3.24 -10.79 0.49
CA TYR A 13 3.29 -11.75 -0.61
C TYR A 13 2.17 -12.81 -0.50
N LYS A 14 1.43 -13.02 -1.59
CA LYS A 14 0.31 -13.98 -1.68
C LYS A 14 -0.80 -13.75 -0.67
N CYS A 15 -0.99 -12.53 -0.16
CA CYS A 15 -2.19 -12.18 0.59
C CYS A 15 -3.41 -12.10 -0.35
N ALA A 16 -3.87 -13.25 -0.85
CA ALA A 16 -4.93 -13.35 -1.85
C ALA A 16 -6.28 -12.80 -1.37
N ASN A 17 -6.50 -12.70 -0.06
CA ASN A 17 -7.72 -12.16 0.55
C ASN A 17 -7.58 -10.70 1.00
N LEU A 18 -6.46 -10.03 0.71
CA LEU A 18 -6.27 -8.62 1.04
C LEU A 18 -7.04 -7.77 0.03
N HIS A 19 -8.22 -7.29 0.42
CA HIS A 19 -9.06 -6.43 -0.42
C HIS A 19 -8.67 -4.95 -0.35
N ASP A 20 -8.26 -4.54 0.86
CA ASP A 20 -7.93 -3.17 1.18
C ASP A 20 -6.85 -3.08 2.25
N ILE A 21 -6.14 -1.95 2.26
CA ILE A 21 -5.09 -1.67 3.25
C ILE A 21 -5.02 -0.18 3.55
N THR A 22 -4.76 0.17 4.81
CA THR A 22 -4.41 1.53 5.22
C THR A 22 -2.89 1.66 5.31
N ILE A 23 -2.32 2.61 4.56
CA ILE A 23 -0.89 2.90 4.57
C ILE A 23 -0.68 4.21 5.34
N PRO A 24 0.06 4.19 6.46
CA PRO A 24 0.33 5.40 7.25
C PRO A 24 1.17 6.43 6.50
N ASP A 25 1.01 7.70 6.85
CA ASP A 25 1.78 8.83 6.28
C ASP A 25 3.28 8.76 6.56
N SER A 26 3.69 8.01 7.59
CA SER A 26 5.10 7.79 7.87
C SER A 26 5.78 6.94 6.80
N VAL A 27 5.04 6.17 6.00
CA VAL A 27 5.58 5.31 4.95
C VAL A 27 6.01 6.18 3.76
N THR A 28 7.31 6.17 3.50
CA THR A 28 7.93 6.90 2.38
C THR A 28 8.46 5.96 1.29
N ASN A 29 8.37 4.65 1.49
CA ASN A 29 8.85 3.66 0.53
C ASN A 29 8.03 2.37 0.57
N ILE A 30 7.64 1.86 -0.59
CA ILE A 30 6.96 0.57 -0.74
C ILE A 30 7.71 -0.20 -1.81
N ALA A 31 8.25 -1.36 -1.46
CA ALA A 31 8.95 -2.20 -2.41
C ALA A 31 8.03 -2.70 -3.53
N THR A 32 8.59 -2.90 -4.73
CA THR A 32 7.83 -3.33 -5.92
C THR A 32 7.08 -4.64 -5.70
N ASP A 33 7.70 -5.61 -5.02
CA ASP A 33 7.12 -6.93 -4.74
C ASP A 33 6.34 -6.98 -3.41
N ALA A 34 6.17 -5.86 -2.70
CA ALA A 34 5.52 -5.83 -1.38
C ALA A 34 4.13 -6.47 -1.38
N PHE A 35 3.37 -6.31 -2.47
CA PHE A 35 2.00 -6.82 -2.65
C PHE A 35 1.89 -7.83 -3.79
N LYS A 36 2.99 -8.51 -4.13
CA LYS A 36 2.98 -9.51 -5.20
C LYS A 36 1.99 -10.64 -4.89
N ASP A 37 1.24 -11.07 -5.91
CA ASP A 37 0.16 -12.05 -5.82
C ASP A 37 -1.02 -11.64 -4.89
N CYS A 38 -1.17 -10.35 -4.55
CA CYS A 38 -2.36 -9.79 -3.89
C CYS A 38 -3.46 -9.45 -4.90
N ASN A 39 -4.00 -10.45 -5.58
CA ASN A 39 -4.87 -10.25 -6.74
C ASN A 39 -6.22 -9.57 -6.42
N LEU A 40 -6.62 -9.53 -5.15
CA LEU A 40 -7.87 -8.89 -4.72
C LEU A 40 -7.66 -7.49 -4.13
N LEU A 41 -6.41 -7.02 -4.01
CA LEU A 41 -6.11 -5.69 -3.49
C LEU A 41 -6.58 -4.64 -4.49
N ASN A 42 -7.62 -3.92 -4.12
CA ASN A 42 -8.26 -2.93 -4.98
C ASN A 42 -8.33 -1.55 -4.33
N THR A 43 -8.30 -1.46 -3.00
CA THR A 43 -8.43 -0.16 -2.29
C THR A 43 -7.25 0.10 -1.36
N VAL A 44 -6.68 1.29 -1.47
CA VAL A 44 -5.64 1.79 -0.56
C VAL A 44 -6.16 3.04 0.13
N TYR A 45 -6.07 3.07 1.45
CA TYR A 45 -6.37 4.23 2.27
C TYR A 45 -5.10 4.94 2.73
N GLY A 46 -5.12 6.26 2.82
CA GLY A 46 -4.03 7.09 3.35
C GLY A 46 -4.33 8.58 3.22
N THR A 47 -3.39 9.46 3.57
CA THR A 47 -3.58 10.93 3.44
C THR A 47 -3.34 11.40 2.00
N THR A 48 -4.08 12.41 1.56
CA THR A 48 -3.84 13.08 0.26
C THR A 48 -2.43 13.63 0.18
N GLY A 49 -1.73 13.35 -0.92
CA GLY A 49 -0.33 13.71 -1.17
C GLY A 49 0.68 12.72 -0.61
N SER A 50 0.23 11.65 0.08
CA SER A 50 1.13 10.64 0.65
C SER A 50 1.75 9.74 -0.41
N TYR A 51 2.77 8.97 0.02
CA TYR A 51 3.35 7.92 -0.81
C TYR A 51 2.31 6.84 -1.16
N ALA A 52 1.34 6.59 -0.29
CA ALA A 52 0.24 5.66 -0.53
C ALA A 52 -0.61 6.05 -1.74
N GLU A 53 -0.91 7.35 -1.88
CA GLU A 53 -1.66 7.86 -3.03
C GLU A 53 -0.88 7.64 -4.34
N THR A 54 0.41 7.94 -4.33
CA THR A 54 1.27 7.76 -5.51
C THR A 54 1.35 6.28 -5.88
N TRP A 55 1.61 5.42 -4.91
CA TRP A 55 1.71 3.98 -5.11
C TRP A 55 0.40 3.38 -5.63
N ALA A 56 -0.75 3.77 -5.07
CA ALA A 56 -2.06 3.29 -5.49
C ALA A 56 -2.34 3.64 -6.96
N LYS A 57 -2.04 4.88 -7.37
CA LYS A 57 -2.16 5.33 -8.77
C LYS A 57 -1.25 4.52 -9.70
N THR A 58 -0.01 4.27 -9.31
CA THR A 58 0.95 3.48 -10.11
C THR A 58 0.51 2.02 -10.27
N ASN A 59 -0.09 1.43 -9.24
CA ASN A 59 -0.52 0.03 -9.24
C ASN A 59 -2.00 -0.15 -9.65
N GLY A 60 -2.68 0.91 -10.11
CA GLY A 60 -4.07 0.85 -10.56
C GLY A 60 -5.10 0.59 -9.46
N CYS A 61 -4.71 0.74 -8.19
CA CYS A 61 -5.62 0.61 -7.05
C CYS A 61 -6.44 1.90 -6.88
N LYS A 62 -7.69 1.75 -6.41
CA LYS A 62 -8.49 2.87 -5.93
C LYS A 62 -7.83 3.48 -4.69
N PHE A 63 -7.55 4.77 -4.72
CA PHE A 63 -7.12 5.52 -3.53
C PHE A 63 -8.32 6.17 -2.84
N VAL A 64 -8.36 6.10 -1.51
CA VAL A 64 -9.35 6.78 -0.67
C VAL A 64 -8.63 7.57 0.41
N ALA A 65 -8.82 8.89 0.41
CA ALA A 65 -8.27 9.77 1.42
C ALA A 65 -8.95 9.56 2.78
N GLN A 66 -8.17 9.61 3.87
CA GLN A 66 -8.63 9.56 5.26
C GLN A 66 -8.04 10.71 6.07
#